data_AF-A0A6S7BQF1-F1
#
_entry.id   AF-A0A6S7BQF1-F1
#
_cell.length_a   1.000
_cell.length_b   1.000
_cell.length_c   1.000
_cell.angle_alpha   90.00
_cell.angle_beta   90.00
_cell.angle_gamma   90.00
#
_symmetry.space_group_name_H-M   'P 1'
#
loop_
_entity.id
_entity.type
_entity.pdbx_description
1 polymer ?
#
loop_
_entity_poly.entity_id
_entity_poly.type
_entity_poly.pdbx_seq_one_letter_code
_entity_poly.pdbx_strand_id
1 'polypeptide(L)'
;MRWSIRCIGPNGTRLEDFIGYLENDQNVIVDYGDRYRHGEPITSSLVESAVNQVVSRRFVTRQQMAWRPALAHGLLQVRTAVLNEQLRSRFERWYPALATNNSAHQIAA
;
A
#
# COMPACT_ATOMS: atom_id res chain seq x y z
N MET A 1 9.64 13.25 -4.25
CA MET A 1 9.93 11.82 -4.01
C MET A 1 10.37 11.22 -5.32
N ARG A 2 11.69 11.10 -5.49
CA ARG A 2 12.37 10.71 -6.73
C ARG A 2 12.43 9.19 -6.76
N TRP A 3 11.52 8.56 -7.50
CA TRP A 3 11.65 7.15 -7.84
C TRP A 3 12.90 7.02 -8.73
N SER A 4 14.02 6.66 -8.12
CA SER A 4 15.24 6.35 -8.84
C SER A 4 15.10 4.95 -9.42
N ILE A 5 14.38 4.85 -10.54
CA ILE A 5 14.56 3.72 -11.47
C ILE A 5 15.95 3.95 -12.08
N ARG A 6 16.99 3.45 -11.42
CA ARG A 6 18.32 3.38 -12.00
C ARG A 6 18.71 1.91 -12.01
N CYS A 7 19.10 1.48 -13.21
CA CYS A 7 19.64 0.17 -13.58
C CYS A 7 18.60 -0.92 -13.88
N ILE A 8 18.09 -0.92 -15.11
CA ILE A 8 18.05 -2.14 -15.91
C ILE A 8 18.74 -1.77 -17.22
N GLY A 9 20.03 -2.04 -17.31
CA GLY A 9 20.77 -1.92 -18.56
C GLY A 9 20.37 -3.08 -19.49
N PRO A 10 20.28 -2.89 -20.81
CA PRO A 10 19.71 -3.89 -21.72
C PRO A 10 20.55 -5.17 -21.93
N ASN A 11 21.59 -5.41 -21.12
CA ASN A 11 22.62 -6.41 -21.38
C ASN A 11 22.97 -7.34 -20.18
N GLY A 12 22.27 -7.25 -19.04
CA GLY A 12 22.47 -8.16 -17.90
C GLY A 12 21.63 -9.43 -18.04
N THR A 13 22.16 -10.58 -17.61
CA THR A 13 21.32 -11.78 -17.47
C THR A 13 20.26 -11.53 -16.39
N ARG A 14 19.05 -12.11 -16.51
CA ARG A 14 17.98 -11.98 -15.48
C ARG A 14 18.45 -12.30 -14.06
N LEU A 15 19.51 -13.07 -13.92
CA LEU A 15 20.11 -13.43 -12.64
C LEU A 15 20.87 -12.25 -12.02
N GLU A 16 21.61 -11.50 -12.82
CA GLU A 16 22.37 -10.31 -12.37
C GLU A 16 21.43 -9.19 -11.93
N ASP A 17 20.35 -8.96 -12.68
CA ASP A 17 19.32 -7.99 -12.32
C ASP A 17 18.64 -8.36 -10.99
N PHE A 18 18.40 -9.66 -10.78
CA PHE A 18 17.81 -10.15 -9.54
C PHE A 18 18.77 -10.02 -8.36
N ILE A 19 20.06 -10.32 -8.55
CA ILE A 19 21.08 -10.14 -7.51
C ILE A 19 21.21 -8.65 -7.16
N GLY A 20 21.26 -7.76 -8.15
CA GLY A 20 21.31 -6.32 -7.91
C GLY A 20 20.07 -5.79 -7.18
N TYR A 21 18.89 -6.32 -7.49
CA TYR A 21 17.66 -6.03 -6.75
C TYR A 21 17.76 -6.45 -5.28
N LEU A 22 18.22 -7.67 -5.01
CA LEU A 22 18.38 -8.19 -3.65
C LEU A 22 19.40 -7.39 -2.83
N GLU A 23 20.52 -7.01 -3.44
CA GLU A 23 21.56 -6.22 -2.78
C GLU A 23 21.08 -4.80 -2.45
N ASN A 24 20.36 -4.16 -3.38
CA ASN A 24 19.87 -2.80 -3.18
C ASN A 24 18.79 -2.70 -2.10
N ASP A 25 17.93 -3.72 -2.00
CA ASP A 25 16.77 -3.72 -1.10
C ASP A 25 17.02 -4.54 0.19
N GLN A 26 18.25 -5.00 0.43
CA GLN A 26 18.60 -5.84 1.59
C GLN A 26 18.17 -5.26 2.95
N ASN A 27 18.16 -3.94 3.08
CA ASN A 27 17.74 -3.22 4.28
C ASN A 27 16.20 -3.09 4.44
N VAL A 28 15.43 -3.41 3.40
CA VAL A 28 13.95 -3.35 3.39
C VAL A 28 13.32 -4.75 3.31
N ILE A 29 14.07 -5.77 2.88
CA ILE A 29 13.60 -7.15 2.82
C ILE A 29 13.22 -7.64 4.23
N VAL A 30 11.95 -8.02 4.38
CA VAL A 30 11.39 -8.54 5.62
C VAL A 30 11.85 -9.98 5.83
N ASP A 31 12.39 -10.30 7.02
CA ASP A 31 12.68 -11.68 7.41
C ASP A 31 11.39 -12.43 7.75
N TYR A 32 10.78 -13.03 6.72
CA TYR A 32 9.59 -13.85 6.89
C TYR A 32 9.84 -15.13 7.70
N GLY A 33 11.09 -15.61 7.78
CA GLY A 33 11.45 -16.78 8.58
C GLY A 33 11.41 -16.49 10.07
N ASP A 34 11.85 -15.30 10.47
CA ASP A 34 11.73 -14.82 11.84
C ASP A 34 10.27 -14.59 12.23
N ARG A 35 9.48 -13.96 11.35
CA ARG A 35 8.03 -13.78 11.56
C ARG A 35 7.28 -15.10 11.67
N TYR A 36 7.63 -16.11 10.86
CA TYR A 36 7.08 -17.47 10.98
C TYR A 36 7.40 -18.09 12.35
N ARG A 37 8.66 -17.98 12.81
CA ARG A 37 9.10 -18.51 14.11
C ARG A 37 8.43 -17.81 15.30
N HIS A 38 8.09 -16.53 15.17
CA HIS A 38 7.40 -15.75 16.17
C HIS A 38 5.86 -15.77 16.04
N GLY A 39 5.30 -16.54 15.09
CA GLY A 39 3.86 -16.64 14.88
C GLY A 39 3.21 -15.34 14.40
N GLU A 40 3.98 -14.41 13.86
CA GLU A 40 3.48 -13.14 13.35
C GLU A 40 2.78 -13.31 12.00
N PRO A 41 1.83 -12.42 11.63
CA PRO A 41 1.14 -12.48 10.34
C PRO A 41 2.12 -12.39 9.17
N ILE A 42 2.33 -13.52 8.49
CA ILE A 42 3.32 -13.67 7.41
C ILE A 42 2.85 -12.98 6.14
N THR A 43 1.53 -12.93 5.91
CA THR A 43 0.99 -12.47 4.63
C THR A 43 0.03 -11.29 4.84
N SER A 44 0.30 -10.19 4.16
CA SER A 44 -0.67 -9.17 3.79
C SER A 44 -1.51 -9.58 2.57
N SER A 45 -1.39 -10.82 2.09
CA SER A 45 -1.94 -11.29 0.82
C SER A 45 -3.42 -10.96 0.59
N LEU A 46 -4.26 -11.03 1.63
CA LEU A 46 -5.68 -10.67 1.53
C LEU A 46 -5.87 -9.15 1.35
N VAL A 47 -5.11 -8.35 2.10
CA VAL A 47 -5.10 -6.88 2.00
C VAL A 47 -4.52 -6.46 0.65
N GLU A 48 -3.41 -7.06 0.25
CA GLU A 48 -2.76 -6.83 -1.05
C GLU A 48 -3.67 -7.21 -2.21
N SER A 49 -4.33 -8.35 -2.15
CA SER A 49 -5.30 -8.79 -3.16
C SER A 49 -6.49 -7.83 -3.22
N ALA A 50 -7.03 -7.39 -2.08
CA ALA A 50 -8.12 -6.41 -2.04
C ALA A 50 -7.70 -5.05 -2.63
N VAL A 51 -6.51 -4.57 -2.27
CA VAL A 51 -5.94 -3.33 -2.83
C VAL A 51 -5.68 -3.48 -4.32
N ASN A 52 -5.09 -4.58 -4.75
CA ASN A 52 -4.82 -4.87 -6.16
C ASN A 52 -6.12 -4.94 -6.96
N GLN A 53 -7.18 -5.57 -6.45
CA GLN A 53 -8.49 -5.57 -7.09
C GLN A 53 -9.07 -4.16 -7.23
N VAL A 54 -9.03 -3.35 -6.17
CA VAL A 54 -9.52 -1.96 -6.21
C VAL A 54 -8.72 -1.14 -7.22
N VAL A 55 -7.40 -1.29 -7.23
CA VAL A 55 -6.51 -0.60 -8.16
C VAL A 55 -6.76 -1.08 -9.58
N SER A 56 -6.80 -2.38 -9.83
CA SER A 56 -7.01 -2.92 -11.16
C SER A 56 -8.38 -2.57 -11.73
N ARG A 57 -9.42 -2.57 -10.90
CA ARG A 57 -10.77 -2.14 -11.26
C ARG A 57 -10.85 -0.65 -11.59
N ARG A 58 -10.03 0.19 -10.94
CA ARG A 58 -10.05 1.66 -11.13
C ARG A 58 -9.05 2.16 -12.17
N PHE A 59 -7.97 1.42 -12.44
CA PHE A 59 -6.80 1.96 -13.15
C PHE A 59 -6.19 1.07 -14.23
N VAL A 60 -6.49 -0.25 -14.27
CA VAL A 60 -5.78 -1.19 -15.17
C VAL A 60 -6.69 -1.93 -16.15
N THR A 61 -7.98 -2.10 -15.85
CA THR A 61 -8.84 -2.92 -16.74
C THR A 61 -9.40 -2.09 -17.89
N ARG A 62 -8.94 -2.38 -19.13
CA ARG A 62 -9.39 -1.87 -20.46
C ARG A 62 -9.48 -0.36 -20.70
N GLN A 63 -9.26 0.49 -19.71
CA GLN A 63 -8.96 1.93 -19.87
C GLN A 63 -7.71 2.25 -19.06
N GLN A 64 -6.58 2.48 -19.74
CA GLN A 64 -5.42 3.11 -19.11
C GLN A 64 -5.81 4.52 -18.64
N MET A 65 -5.57 4.80 -17.35
CA MET A 65 -5.65 6.10 -16.66
C MET A 65 -6.49 7.20 -17.33
N ALA A 66 -7.82 7.07 -17.30
CA ALA A 66 -8.73 8.19 -17.52
C ALA A 66 -8.93 8.97 -16.21
N TRP A 67 -7.97 9.81 -15.85
CA TRP A 67 -8.11 10.70 -14.69
C TRP A 67 -9.19 11.73 -14.95
N ARG A 68 -10.41 11.44 -14.48
CA ARG A 68 -11.43 12.48 -14.37
C ARG A 68 -10.92 13.51 -13.35
N PRO A 69 -10.92 14.83 -13.66
CA PRO A 69 -10.42 15.86 -12.74
C PRO A 69 -10.99 15.77 -11.33
N ALA A 70 -12.28 15.41 -11.21
CA ALA A 70 -12.94 15.19 -9.93
C ALA A 70 -12.31 14.04 -9.10
N LEU A 71 -11.89 12.95 -9.75
CA LEU A 71 -11.27 11.81 -9.08
C LEU A 71 -9.82 12.11 -8.67
N ALA A 72 -9.07 12.79 -9.53
CA ALA A 72 -7.72 13.27 -9.20
C ALA A 72 -7.75 14.22 -7.99
N HIS A 73 -8.72 15.15 -7.98
CA HIS A 73 -8.93 16.06 -6.87
C HIS A 73 -9.27 15.32 -5.57
N GLY A 74 -10.19 14.35 -5.61
CA GLY A 74 -10.52 13.52 -4.45
C GLY A 74 -9.33 12.74 -3.91
N LEU A 75 -8.48 12.19 -4.79
CA LEU A 75 -7.26 11.49 -4.38
C LEU A 75 -6.23 12.41 -3.72
N LEU A 76 -6.07 13.64 -4.23
CA LEU A 76 -5.26 14.66 -3.58
C LEU A 76 -5.81 15.01 -2.19
N GLN A 77 -7.12 15.20 -2.05
CA GLN A 77 -7.75 15.49 -0.75
C GLN A 77 -7.50 14.37 0.27
N VAL A 78 -7.63 13.10 -0.15
CA VAL A 78 -7.34 11.94 0.71
C VAL A 78 -5.87 11.92 1.10
N ARG A 79 -4.95 12.14 0.15
CA ARG A 79 -3.51 12.15 0.44
C ARG A 79 -3.12 13.28 1.39
N THR A 80 -3.66 14.47 1.22
CA THR A 80 -3.46 15.59 2.16
C THR A 80 -4.04 15.27 3.54
N ALA A 81 -5.20 14.60 3.62
CA ALA A 81 -5.76 14.19 4.89
C ALA A 81 -4.91 13.13 5.60
N VAL A 82 -4.26 12.23 4.87
CA VAL A 82 -3.30 11.26 5.45
C VAL A 82 -2.07 11.98 5.99
N LEU A 83 -1.46 12.86 5.18
CA LEU A 83 -0.26 13.61 5.59
C LEU A 83 -0.52 14.51 6.80
N ASN A 84 -1.73 15.03 6.92
CA ASN A 84 -2.15 15.85 8.06
C ASN A 84 -2.73 15.02 9.22
N GLU A 85 -2.65 13.69 9.17
CA GLU A 85 -3.19 12.77 10.19
C GLU A 85 -4.71 12.94 10.46
N GLN A 86 -5.43 13.55 9.53
CA GLN A 86 -6.85 13.87 9.62
C GLN A 86 -7.74 12.83 8.93
N LEU A 87 -7.17 11.82 8.28
CA LEU A 87 -7.97 10.87 7.50
C LEU A 87 -9.01 10.16 8.39
N ARG A 88 -8.59 9.68 9.56
CA ARG A 88 -9.47 8.96 10.50
C ARG A 88 -10.63 9.81 10.97
N SER A 89 -10.36 11.03 11.46
CA SER A 89 -11.41 11.92 11.97
C SER A 89 -12.40 12.34 10.88
N ARG A 90 -11.94 12.54 9.64
CA ARG A 90 -12.83 12.77 8.49
C ARG A 90 -13.70 11.57 8.18
N PHE A 91 -13.12 10.36 8.24
CA PHE A 91 -13.82 9.13 7.96
C PHE A 91 -14.89 8.82 9.02
N GLU A 92 -14.55 9.01 10.30
CA GLU A 92 -15.49 8.87 11.43
C GLU A 92 -16.63 9.88 11.35
N ARG A 93 -16.35 11.10 10.87
CA ARG A 93 -17.41 12.10 10.62
C ARG A 93 -18.36 11.69 9.51
N TRP A 94 -17.86 11.09 8.42
CA TRP A 94 -18.70 10.63 7.31
C TRP A 94 -19.42 9.32 7.60
N TYR A 95 -18.80 8.46 8.40
CA TYR A 95 -19.30 7.15 8.78
C TYR A 95 -19.21 6.97 10.31
N PRO A 96 -20.17 7.53 11.06
CA PRO A 96 -20.14 7.53 12.52
C PRO A 96 -20.05 6.13 13.15
N ALA A 97 -20.61 5.12 12.49
CA ALA A 97 -20.56 3.72 12.94
C ALA A 97 -19.12 3.15 13.05
N LEU A 98 -18.15 3.71 12.31
CA LEU A 98 -16.74 3.31 12.42
C LEU A 98 -16.08 3.80 13.71
N ALA A 99 -16.54 4.93 14.28
CA ALA A 99 -16.04 5.42 15.56
C ALA A 99 -16.49 4.52 16.72
N THR A 100 -17.74 4.01 16.65
CA THR A 100 -18.34 3.16 17.67
C THR A 100 -17.60 1.82 17.86
N ASN A 101 -17.05 1.26 16.77
CA ASN A 101 -16.29 0.00 16.82
C ASN A 101 -14.94 0.14 17.54
N ASN A 102 -14.37 1.35 17.62
CA ASN A 102 -13.11 1.59 18.33
C ASN A 102 -13.31 1.58 19.86
N SER A 103 -14.48 2.05 20.33
CA SER A 103 -14.87 2.00 21.74
C SER A 103 -15.12 0.58 22.24
N ALA A 104 -15.64 -0.31 21.38
CA ALA A 104 -15.87 -1.71 21.73
C ALA A 104 -14.56 -2.50 21.91
N HIS A 105 -13.49 -2.13 21.21
CA HIS A 105 -12.18 -2.80 21.34
C HIS A 105 -11.39 -2.34 22.58
N GLN A 106 -11.73 -1.20 23.18
CA GLN A 106 -11.09 -0.69 24.40
C GLN A 106 -11.73 -1.20 25.71
N ILE A 107 -12.93 -1.81 25.64
CA ILE A 107 -13.65 -2.35 26.82
C ILE A 107 -13.33 -3.84 27.03
N ALA A 108 -12.64 -4.48 26.09
CA ALA A 108 -12.33 -5.92 26.11
C ALA A 108 -10.86 -6.26 26.44
N ALA A 109 -10.13 -5.35 27.11
CA ALA A 109 -8.74 -5.56 27.55
C ALA A 109 -8.63 -5.55 29.09
#